data_AF-A0A8D7FN98-F1
#
_entry.id   AF-A0A8D7FN98-F1
#
_cell.length_a   1.000
_cell.length_b   1.000
_cell.length_c   1.000
_cell.angle_alpha   90.00
_cell.angle_beta   90.00
_cell.angle_gamma   90.00
#
_symmetry.space_group_name_H-M   'P 1'
#
loop_
_entity.id
_entity.type
_entity.pdbx_description
1 polymer ?
#
loop_
_entity_poly.entity_id
_entity_poly.type
_entity_poly.pdbx_seq_one_letter_code
_entity_poly.pdbx_strand_id
1 'polypeptide(L)'
;MGTKQRSTLPLRVYGDFGPQYELLREEDEDTLIVNLAGFRKDQLKVEINRGGTLEMPGERPLAGTNSLNHIRAKFENGLLQIWL
;
A
#
# COMPACT_ATOMS: atom_id res chain seq x y z
N MET A 1 -25.86 -22.99 -28.03
CA MET A 1 -25.24 -21.67 -28.13
C MET A 1 -25.16 -21.10 -26.71
N GLY A 2 -23.98 -21.08 -26.10
CA GLY A 2 -23.78 -20.55 -24.75
C GLY A 2 -22.53 -19.69 -24.76
N THR A 3 -22.69 -18.38 -24.88
CA THR A 3 -21.57 -17.45 -24.85
C THR A 3 -21.03 -17.42 -23.41
N LYS A 4 -19.83 -17.96 -23.20
CA LYS A 4 -19.04 -17.67 -22.01
C LYS A 4 -18.83 -16.16 -21.99
N GLN A 5 -19.58 -15.48 -21.13
CA GLN A 5 -19.35 -14.09 -20.75
C GLN A 5 -17.93 -14.03 -20.20
N ARG A 6 -16.98 -13.63 -21.05
CA ARG A 6 -15.66 -13.20 -20.57
C ARG A 6 -15.94 -11.99 -19.71
N SER A 7 -15.79 -12.16 -18.41
CA SER A 7 -15.81 -11.07 -17.44
C SER A 7 -14.68 -10.12 -17.81
N THR A 8 -14.99 -9.06 -18.55
CA THR A 8 -14.07 -7.93 -18.72
C THR A 8 -14.01 -7.27 -17.35
N LEU A 9 -13.01 -7.64 -16.54
CA LEU A 9 -12.69 -6.88 -15.34
C LEU A 9 -12.49 -5.42 -15.78
N PRO A 10 -13.14 -4.43 -15.14
CA PRO A 10 -12.90 -3.03 -15.48
C PRO A 10 -11.40 -2.77 -15.40
N LEU A 11 -10.85 -2.10 -16.44
CA LEU A 11 -9.45 -1.74 -16.51
C LEU A 11 -9.12 -0.89 -15.28
N ARG A 12 -8.46 -1.49 -14.29
CA ARG A 12 -8.00 -0.81 -13.07
C ARG A 12 -6.79 0.02 -13.45
N VAL A 13 -6.91 1.34 -13.35
CA VAL A 13 -5.79 2.26 -13.57
C VAL A 13 -5.16 2.55 -12.22
N TYR A 14 -3.96 2.03 -11.98
CA TYR A 14 -3.24 2.32 -10.73
C TYR A 14 -2.62 3.72 -10.84
N GLY A 15 -2.89 4.59 -9.88
CA GLY A 15 -2.22 5.88 -9.75
C GLY A 15 -1.03 5.77 -8.81
N ASP A 16 0.06 6.45 -9.17
CA ASP A 16 1.27 6.54 -8.34
C ASP A 16 0.92 7.23 -7.01
N PHE A 17 1.08 6.52 -5.89
CA PHE A 17 0.87 7.08 -4.56
C PHE A 17 2.15 7.04 -3.73
N GLY A 18 2.81 8.20 -3.64
CA GLY A 18 3.98 8.41 -2.78
C GLY A 18 3.59 8.95 -1.42
N PRO A 19 3.50 8.11 -0.37
CA PRO A 19 3.29 8.61 0.97
C PRO A 19 4.52 9.42 1.41
N GLN A 20 4.26 10.51 2.14
CA GLN A 20 5.32 11.16 2.91
C GLN A 20 5.65 10.27 4.11
N TYR A 21 6.94 10.17 4.45
CA TYR A 21 7.38 9.38 5.59
C TYR A 21 8.54 10.05 6.32
N GLU A 22 8.71 9.68 7.58
CA GLU A 22 9.78 10.11 8.48
C GLU A 22 10.27 8.91 9.28
N LEU A 23 11.59 8.74 9.39
CA LEU A 23 12.21 7.74 10.25
C LEU A 23 12.84 8.46 11.44
N LEU A 24 12.24 8.29 12.61
CA LEU A 24 12.80 8.73 13.88
C LEU A 24 13.69 7.60 14.41
N ARG A 25 14.95 7.90 14.71
CA ARG A 25 15.88 6.95 15.32
C ARG A 25 16.12 7.37 16.76
N GLU A 26 15.77 6.51 17.70
CA GLU A 26 15.99 6.72 19.13
C GLU A 26 17.03 5.70 19.65
N GLU A 27 17.42 5.79 20.92
CA GLU A 27 18.45 4.90 21.49
C GLU A 27 18.02 3.43 21.49
N ASP A 28 16.74 3.17 21.73
CA ASP A 28 16.21 1.80 21.93
C ASP A 28 15.30 1.33 20.77
N GLU A 29 14.69 2.25 20.01
CA GLU A 29 13.79 1.92 18.91
C GLU A 29 13.85 2.91 17.73
N ASP A 30 13.59 2.38 16.53
CA ASP A 30 13.36 3.17 15.34
C ASP A 30 11.84 3.27 15.08
N THR A 31 11.31 4.48 14.98
CA THR A 31 9.91 4.74 14.66
C THR A 31 9.76 5.22 13.23
N LEU A 32 9.04 4.45 12.41
CA LEU A 32 8.64 4.85 11.06
C LEU A 32 7.25 5.48 11.06
N ILE A 33 7.17 6.77 10.73
CA ILE A 33 5.92 7.51 10.55
C ILE A 33 5.62 7.60 9.06
N VAL A 34 4.46 7.11 8.63
CA VAL A 34 4.02 7.20 7.23
C VAL A 34 2.67 7.92 7.15
N ASN A 35 2.62 9.01 6.38
CA ASN A 35 1.40 9.75 6.13
C ASN A 35 0.60 9.09 5.01
N LEU A 36 -0.52 8.46 5.38
CA LEU A 36 -1.42 7.72 4.48
C LEU A 36 -2.71 8.49 4.21
N ALA A 37 -2.62 9.82 4.05
CA ALA A 37 -3.76 10.69 3.82
C ALA A 37 -4.70 10.15 2.72
N GLY A 38 -5.96 9.95 3.09
CA GLY A 38 -7.03 9.48 2.21
C GLY A 38 -7.17 7.96 2.10
N PHE A 39 -6.33 7.15 2.75
CA PHE A 39 -6.62 5.74 3.01
C PHE A 39 -7.40 5.62 4.32
N ARG A 40 -8.40 4.74 4.34
CA ARG A 40 -9.04 4.32 5.58
C ARG A 40 -8.33 3.11 6.19
N LYS A 41 -8.53 2.89 7.48
CA LYS A 41 -7.91 1.77 8.22
C LYS A 41 -8.28 0.40 7.64
N ASP A 42 -9.49 0.24 7.10
CA ASP A 42 -9.96 -1.00 6.45
C ASP A 42 -9.35 -1.24 5.06
N GLN A 43 -8.70 -0.24 4.47
CA GLN A 43 -8.08 -0.29 3.15
C GLN A 43 -6.57 -0.55 3.22
N LEU A 44 -6.02 -0.65 4.43
CA LEU A 44 -4.62 -0.85 4.71
C LEU A 44 -4.44 -2.14 5.50
N LYS A 45 -3.38 -2.87 5.18
CA LYS A 45 -2.92 -4.00 5.98
C LYS A 45 -1.52 -3.65 6.46
N VAL A 46 -1.23 -3.94 7.74
CA VAL A 46 0.12 -3.82 8.30
C VAL A 46 0.46 -5.18 8.89
N GLU A 47 1.49 -5.83 8.37
CA GLU A 47 1.89 -7.16 8.79
C GLU A 47 3.39 -7.25 8.97
N ILE A 48 3.84 -7.97 9.98
CA ILE A 48 5.22 -8.43 10.09
C ILE A 48 5.22 -9.88 9.65
N ASN A 49 5.92 -10.17 8.54
CA ASN A 49 6.00 -11.53 8.04
C ASN A 49 6.93 -12.39 8.91
N ARG A 50 6.96 -13.72 8.67
CA ARG A 50 7.80 -14.64 9.46
C ARG A 50 9.31 -14.32 9.42
N GLY A 51 9.77 -13.55 8.45
CA GLY A 51 11.14 -13.07 8.33
C GLY A 51 11.42 -11.77 9.07
N GLY A 52 10.47 -11.25 9.85
CA GLY A 52 10.64 -9.99 10.59
C GLY A 52 10.53 -8.74 9.71
N THR A 53 10.10 -8.89 8.46
CA THR A 53 9.88 -7.77 7.55
C THR A 53 8.50 -7.16 7.80
N LEU A 54 8.42 -5.84 7.98
CA LEU A 54 7.15 -5.11 7.99
C LEU A 54 6.69 -4.88 6.54
N GLU A 55 5.47 -5.29 6.21
CA GLU A 55 4.82 -5.06 4.93
C GLU A 55 3.54 -4.25 5.12
N MET A 56 3.31 -3.28 4.23
CA MET A 56 2.12 -2.44 4.27
C MET A 56 1.46 -2.30 2.89
N PRO A 57 0.68 -3.31 2.45
CA PRO A 57 -0.12 -3.20 1.25
C PRO A 57 -1.43 -2.44 1.51
N GLY A 58 -1.87 -1.65 0.54
CA GLY A 58 -3.17 -1.00 0.58
C GLY A 58 -3.69 -0.61 -0.80
N GLU A 59 -5.01 -0.62 -0.94
CA GLU A 59 -5.70 -0.18 -2.15
C GLU A 59 -6.88 0.72 -1.79
N ARG A 60 -6.99 1.88 -2.44
CA ARG A 60 -8.19 2.73 -2.34
C ARG A 60 -8.72 3.12 -3.71
N PRO A 61 -10.05 3.00 -3.95
CA PRO A 61 -10.67 3.60 -5.12
C PRO A 61 -10.65 5.12 -5.02
N LEU A 62 -10.39 5.78 -6.15
CA LEU A 62 -10.56 7.21 -6.30
C LEU A 62 -12.02 7.49 -6.67
N ALA A 63 -12.68 8.35 -5.88
CA ALA A 63 -14.10 8.63 -6.06
C ALA A 63 -14.37 9.20 -7.46
N GLY A 64 -15.31 8.59 -8.19
CA GLY A 64 -15.71 9.03 -9.52
C GLY A 64 -14.80 8.58 -10.66
N THR A 65 -13.81 7.70 -10.43
CA THR A 65 -12.95 7.14 -11.49
C THR A 65 -12.80 5.62 -11.37
N ASN A 66 -12.25 4.98 -12.41
CA ASN A 66 -11.82 3.58 -12.38
C ASN A 66 -10.39 3.44 -11.82
N SER A 67 -9.86 4.49 -11.19
CA SER A 67 -8.49 4.53 -10.72
C SER A 67 -8.37 4.10 -9.27
N LEU A 68 -7.30 3.36 -8.95
CA LEU A 68 -6.95 2.91 -7.62
C LEU A 68 -5.61 3.50 -7.22
N ASN A 69 -5.48 4.01 -6.00
CA ASN A 69 -4.15 4.23 -5.44
C ASN A 69 -3.71 2.95 -4.75
N HIS A 70 -2.51 2.49 -5.11
CA HIS A 70 -1.87 1.35 -4.47
C HIS A 70 -0.71 1.87 -3.62
N ILE A 71 -0.57 1.33 -2.42
CA ILE A 71 0.63 1.50 -1.61
C ILE A 71 1.21 0.14 -1.32
N ARG A 72 2.53 0.02 -1.51
CA ARG A 72 3.32 -1.09 -1.00
C ARG A 72 4.56 -0.51 -0.32
N ALA A 73 4.75 -0.89 0.94
CA ALA A 73 5.97 -0.60 1.67
C ALA A 73 6.55 -1.87 2.30
N LYS A 74 7.87 -1.90 2.44
CA LYS A 74 8.64 -2.98 3.09
C LYS A 74 9.71 -2.37 3.98
N PHE A 75 9.79 -2.76 5.24
CA PHE A 75 10.93 -2.46 6.10
C PHE A 75 11.71 -3.74 6.40
N GLU A 76 12.99 -3.76 6.03
CA GLU A 76 13.89 -4.88 6.25
C GLU A 76 15.33 -4.36 6.44
N ASN A 77 16.06 -4.91 7.42
CA ASN A 77 17.45 -4.53 7.69
C ASN A 77 17.68 -3.01 7.89
N GLY A 78 16.73 -2.32 8.54
CA GLY A 78 16.82 -0.86 8.75
C GLY A 78 16.51 -0.02 7.51
N LEU A 79 16.12 -0.64 6.39
CA LEU A 79 15.80 0.04 5.14
C LEU A 79 14.29 -0.03 4.88
N LEU A 80 13.67 1.15 4.72
CA LEU A 80 12.31 1.26 4.19
C LEU A 80 12.34 1.38 2.67
N GLN A 81 11.63 0.48 2.01
CA GLN A 81 11.39 0.49 0.57
C GLN A 81 9.91 0.81 0.34
N ILE A 82 9.61 1.85 -0.43
CA ILE A 82 8.26 2.20 -0.84
C ILE A 82 8.22 2.10 -2.36
N TRP A 83 7.24 1.36 -2.89
CA TRP A 83 6.99 1.27 -4.33
C TRP A 83 5.79 2.15 -4.69
N LEU A 84 5.95 2.93 -5.76
CA LEU A 84 4.97 3.84 -6.33
C LEU A 84 4.33 3.23 -7.57
#